data_AF-A0A2V7TWV7-F1
#
_entry.id   AF-A0A2V7TWV7-F1
#
_cell.length_a   1.000
_cell.length_b   1.000
_cell.length_c   1.000
_cell.angle_alpha   90.00
_cell.angle_beta   90.00
_cell.angle_gamma   90.00
#
_symmetry.space_group_name_H-M   'P 1'
#
loop_
_entity.id
_entity.type
_entity.pdbx_description
1 polymer ?
#
loop_
_entity_poly.entity_id
_entity_poly.type
_entity_poly.pdbx_seq_one_letter_code
_entity_poly.pdbx_strand_id
1 'polypeptide(L)' 'MIEREAAIKIYNEALGAKGAKGRLVRVAPEGFYEVTLESGGKYYVTLLPVSSTVILAAEPEEEVAALEVER' A
#
# COMPACT_ATOMS: atom_id res chain seq x y z
N MET A 1 11.65 17.14 4.50
CA MET A 1 11.29 15.72 4.67
C MET A 1 10.55 15.33 3.40
N ILE A 2 11.22 14.69 2.46
CA ILE A 2 10.58 14.21 1.22
C ILE A 2 10.23 12.75 1.50
N GLU A 3 9.07 12.54 2.12
CA GLU A 3 8.42 11.23 2.19
C GLU A 3 7.79 11.01 0.82
N ARG A 4 8.39 10.14 0.01
CA ARG A 4 7.78 9.71 -1.26
C ARG A 4 6.49 8.98 -0.93
N GLU A 5 5.36 9.68 -1.03
CA GLU A 5 4.05 9.07 -1.01
C GLU A 5 3.97 8.00 -2.11
N ALA A 6 3.99 6.73 -1.72
CA ALA A 6 3.93 5.61 -2.66
C ALA A 6 2.47 5.26 -2.94
N ALA A 7 2.08 5.18 -4.21
CA ALA A 7 0.73 4.74 -4.58
C ALA A 7 0.57 3.26 -4.25
N ILE A 8 -0.52 2.92 -3.55
CA ILE A 8 -0.76 1.58 -3.03
C ILE A 8 -2.21 1.13 -3.20
N LYS A 9 -2.44 -0.18 -3.13
CA LYS A 9 -3.74 -0.82 -2.90
C LYS A 9 -3.80 -1.37 -1.48
N ILE A 10 -4.89 -1.11 -0.79
CA ILE A 10 -5.09 -1.44 0.62
C ILE A 10 -6.17 -2.51 0.77
N TYR A 11 -5.86 -3.52 1.56
CA TYR A 11 -6.80 -4.55 1.99
C TYR A 11 -6.84 -4.56 3.52
N ASN A 12 -7.99 -4.22 4.08
CA ASN A 12 -8.20 -4.16 5.52
C ASN A 12 -9.66 -4.52 5.84
N GLU A 13 -9.86 -5.54 6.67
CA GLU A 13 -11.19 -6.05 6.97
C GLU A 13 -12.02 -5.11 7.84
N ALA A 14 -11.39 -4.43 8.81
CA ALA A 14 -12.08 -3.51 9.73
C ALA A 14 -12.73 -2.31 9.01
N LEU A 15 -12.13 -1.85 7.90
CA LEU A 15 -12.69 -0.83 7.03
C LEU A 15 -13.52 -1.39 5.86
N GLY A 16 -13.62 -2.71 5.73
CA GLY A 16 -14.20 -3.34 4.54
C GLY A 16 -13.45 -3.01 3.24
N ALA A 17 -12.19 -2.58 3.34
CA ALA A 17 -11.37 -2.18 2.21
C ALA A 17 -10.85 -3.42 1.47
N LYS A 18 -11.21 -3.56 0.19
CA LYS A 18 -10.73 -4.63 -0.70
C LYS A 18 -10.12 -4.02 -1.95
N GLY A 19 -8.83 -3.68 -1.88
CA GLY A 19 -8.11 -3.02 -2.97
C GLY A 19 -8.40 -1.52 -3.06
N ALA A 20 -8.67 -0.87 -1.94
CA ALA A 20 -8.86 0.58 -1.89
C ALA A 20 -7.57 1.29 -2.33
N LYS A 21 -7.70 2.35 -3.15
CA LYS A 21 -6.56 3.14 -3.60
C LYS A 21 -6.14 4.11 -2.50
N GLY A 22 -4.85 4.22 -2.27
CA GLY A 22 -4.30 5.16 -1.30
C GLY A 22 -2.85 5.48 -1.57
N ARG A 23 -2.25 6.24 -0.65
CA ARG A 23 -0.84 6.55 -0.63
C ARG A 23 -0.25 6.17 0.72
N LEU A 24 0.87 5.46 0.71
CA LEU A 24 1.64 5.20 1.92
C LEU A 24 2.46 6.45 2.26
N VAL A 25 2.24 7.01 3.45
CA VAL A 25 3.02 8.13 3.98
C VAL A 25 4.26 7.57 4.69
N ARG A 26 4.04 6.68 5.67
CA ARG A 26 5.11 5.98 6.39
C ARG A 26 4.62 4.71 7.07
N VAL A 27 5.58 3.87 7.46
CA VAL A 27 5.36 2.78 8.42
C VAL A 27 5.78 3.28 9.80
N ALA A 28 4.83 3.45 10.70
CA ALA A 28 5.05 3.96 12.04
C ALA A 28 5.58 2.83 12.95
N PRO A 29 6.58 3.11 13.81
CA PRO A 29 7.20 2.08 14.66
C PRO A 29 6.23 1.46 15.67
N GLU A 30 5.09 2.09 15.93
CA GLU A 30 4.03 1.62 16.80
C GLU A 30 3.17 0.49 16.17
N GLY A 31 3.48 0.06 14.95
CA GLY A 31 2.78 -1.03 14.27
C GLY A 31 1.60 -0.57 13.42
N PHE A 32 1.68 0.64 12.86
CA PHE A 32 0.65 1.21 11.98
C PHE A 32 1.25 1.65 10.65
N TYR A 33 0.45 1.54 9.60
CA TYR A 33 0.66 2.27 8.36
C TYR A 33 -0.04 3.62 8.46
N GLU A 34 0.70 4.69 8.28
CA GLU A 34 0.12 6.00 8.04
C GLU A 34 -0.14 6.13 6.54
N VAL A 35 -1.41 6.25 6.17
CA VAL A 35 -1.84 6.28 4.77
C VAL A 35 -2.81 7.42 4.52
N THR A 36 -2.81 7.91 3.29
CA THR A 36 -3.86 8.78 2.78
C THR A 36 -4.81 7.95 1.91
N LEU A 37 -6.10 7.92 2.24
CA LEU A 37 -7.12 7.20 1.47
C LEU A 37 -8.31 8.09 1.12
N GLU A 38 -8.98 7.75 0.02
CA GLU A 38 -10.21 8.42 -0.39
C GLU A 38 -11.44 7.81 0.29
N SER A 39 -12.30 8.66 0.85
CA SER A 39 -13.61 8.28 1.37
C SER A 39 -14.61 9.38 1.06
N GLY A 40 -15.71 9.05 0.36
CA GLY A 40 -16.75 10.02 0.00
C GLY A 40 -16.23 11.23 -0.79
N GLY A 41 -15.27 11.03 -1.70
CA GLY A 41 -14.69 12.09 -2.55
C GLY A 41 -13.69 13.02 -1.85
N LYS A 42 -13.28 12.70 -0.60
CA LYS A 42 -12.27 13.45 0.15
C LYS A 42 -11.13 12.52 0.57
N TYR A 43 -9.95 13.08 0.71
CA TYR A 43 -8.78 12.37 1.19
C TYR A 43 -8.60 12.57 2.70
N TYR A 44 -8.29 11.48 3.41
CA TYR A 44 -8.05 11.48 4.84
C TYR A 44 -6.74 10.76 5.14
N VAL A 45 -5.97 11.33 6.08
CA VAL A 45 -4.86 10.61 6.72
C VAL A 45 -5.46 9.71 7.80
N THR A 46 -5.07 8.44 7.80
CA THR A 46 -5.50 7.46 8.79
C THR A 46 -4.37 6.51 9.16
N LEU A 47 -4.56 5.83 10.29
CA LEU A 47 -3.66 4.79 10.79
C LEU A 47 -4.33 3.43 10.61
N LEU A 48 -3.70 2.56 9.84
CA LEU A 48 -4.14 1.17 9.67
C LEU A 48 -3.19 0.23 10.42
N PRO A 49 -3.69 -0.66 11.29
CA PRO A 49 -2.84 -1.59 12.01
C PRO A 49 -2.17 -2.57 11.04
N VAL A 50 -0.85 -2.74 11.18
CA VAL A 50 -0.07 -3.64 10.32
C VAL A 50 -0.58 -5.08 10.42
N SER A 51 -0.99 -5.51 11.62
CA SER A 51 -1.43 -6.88 11.92
C SER A 51 -2.68 -7.34 11.15
N SER A 52 -3.48 -6.42 10.62
CA SER A 52 -4.70 -6.74 9.87
C SER A 52 -4.81 -5.96 8.54
N THR A 53 -3.68 -5.46 8.05
CA THR A 53 -3.63 -4.69 6.79
C THR A 53 -2.61 -5.27 5.84
N VAL A 54 -3.04 -5.58 4.63
CA VAL A 54 -2.16 -5.90 3.51
C VAL A 54 -2.09 -4.70 2.58
N ILE A 55 -0.87 -4.34 2.18
CA ILE A 55 -0.59 -3.27 1.23
C ILE A 55 0.11 -3.87 0.01
N LEU A 56 -0.35 -3.51 -1.18
CA LEU A 56 0.33 -3.79 -2.44
C LEU A 56 0.80 -2.49 -3.07
N ALA A 57 1.96 -2.50 -3.72
CA ALA A 57 2.32 -1.43 -4.65
C ALA A 57 1.22 -1.29 -5.72
N ALA A 58 0.93 -0.05 -6.14
CA ALA A 58 -0.07 0.18 -7.18
C ALA A 58 0.38 -0.38 -8.54
N GLU A 59 1.68 -0.37 -8.79
CA GLU A 59 2.32 -0.86 -10.01
C GLU A 59 2.87 -2.28 -9.77
N PRO A 60 2.67 -3.21 -10.72
CA PRO A 60 3.30 -4.53 -10.66
C PRO A 60 4.80 -4.43 -10.91
N GLU A 61 5.57 -5.36 -10.35
CA GLU A 61 6.98 -5.55 -10.69
C GLU A 61 7.15 -5.96 -12.17
N GLU A 62 8.27 -5.59 -12.78
CA GLU A 62 8.59 -6.01 -14.15
C GLU A 62 8.85 -7.52 -14.22
N GLU A 63 8.41 -8.15 -15.31
CA GLU A 63 8.67 -9.57 -15.56
C GLU A 63 10.13 -9.76 -15.99
N VAL A 64 10.90 -10.49 -15.17
CA VAL A 64 12.31 -10.75 -15.49
C VAL A 64 12.39 -11.83 -16.57
N ALA A 65 13.01 -11.52 -17.71
CA ALA A 65 13.20 -12.46 -18.79
C ALA A 65 13.99 -13.69 -18.30
N ALA A 66 13.42 -14.88 -18.48
CA ALA A 66 14.11 -16.13 -18.18
C ALA A 66 15.26 -16.31 -19.19
N LEU A 67 16.51 -16.31 -18.71
CA LEU A 67 17.66 -16.65 -19.53
C LEU A 67 17.63 -18.16 -19.83
N GLU A 68 17.67 -18.53 -21.11
CA GLU A 68 17.87 -19.93 -21.50
C GLU A 68 19.30 -20.34 -21.09
N VAL A 69 19.41 -21.25 -20.11
CA VAL A 69 20.70 -21.84 -19.73
C VAL A 69 21.01 -22.96 -20.73
N GLU A 70 22.00 -22.77 -21.60
CA GLU A 70 22.52 -23.84 -22.46
C GLU A 70 23.04 -25.00 -21.59
N ARG A 71 22.64 -26.23 -21.93
CA ARG A 71 23.00 -27.47 -21.21
C ARG A 71 24.18 -28.18 -21.87
#